data_AF-A0A3M8K6Y9-F1
#
_entry.id   AF-A0A3M8K6Y9-F1
#
_cell.length_a   1.000
_cell.length_b   1.000
_cell.length_c   1.000
_cell.angle_alpha   90.00
_cell.angle_beta   90.00
_cell.angle_gamma   90.00
#
_symmetry.space_group_name_H-M   'P 1'
#
loop_
_entity.id
_entity.type
_entity.pdbx_description
1 polymer ?
#
loop_
_entity_poly.entity_id
_entity_poly.type
_entity_poly.pdbx_seq_one_letter_code
_entity_poly.pdbx_strand_id
1 'polypeptide(L)'
;MKQDNDRPSSARRSLRVLPPAAVSVAALFLLTACGSGDSDSEESASATDATTTTEAELEVTPAGLNIDLFKDGALAQEPTIEDCILSDGSASTCYNLTISGYPLDDEVGPFCPETITDTADQAGIWFDGEDIYSLDGPFFEQLPELYGDDAWQMYDEEGNIFVTDTKEKFELAAQPNVDESVMNHCVEGRLEWLENGEPVQATVLIPTEPVAAAEPASATAFLGVTLSGVRIDAAAPVTAILDAHTIAAFDNCGGHFNPTEGYHMHGAVGCSEVEGASEGETLQFGYALDGYPVHSPYDEQQAAEVELDECNGHYTEAEGYHYHANPAEENQVITCMIGQTAEAEVAAGGPPGGGAPAGGPPAGGAPPEGAAR
;
A
#
# COMPACT_ATOMS: atom_id res chain seq x y z
N MET A 1 13.51 53.47 -46.28
CA MET A 1 13.63 53.51 -44.80
C MET A 1 13.97 52.09 -44.37
N LYS A 2 15.13 51.92 -43.75
CA LYS A 2 15.71 50.65 -43.30
C LYS A 2 15.03 50.22 -42.00
N GLN A 3 14.67 48.95 -41.85
CA GLN A 3 15.16 48.10 -40.76
C GLN A 3 14.67 46.66 -40.97
N ASP A 4 15.65 45.82 -41.32
CA ASP A 4 15.64 44.37 -41.20
C ASP A 4 15.58 43.97 -39.72
N ASN A 5 14.97 42.83 -39.40
CA ASN A 5 15.27 42.15 -38.14
C ASN A 5 15.37 40.63 -38.37
N ASP A 6 16.63 40.20 -38.39
CA ASP A 6 17.10 38.82 -38.45
C ASP A 6 16.87 38.09 -37.12
N ARG A 7 16.62 36.77 -37.24
CA ARG A 7 16.76 35.77 -36.18
C ARG A 7 18.25 35.46 -35.96
N PRO A 8 18.69 35.12 -34.74
CA PRO A 8 19.55 33.94 -34.65
C PRO A 8 19.39 33.06 -33.40
N SER A 9 19.47 31.74 -33.67
CA SER A 9 20.28 30.71 -33.01
C SER A 9 20.37 30.65 -31.47
N SER A 10 19.75 29.61 -30.90
CA SER A 10 20.03 29.03 -29.59
C SER A 10 21.47 28.51 -29.51
N ALA A 11 22.22 28.96 -28.49
CA ALA A 11 23.55 28.43 -28.13
C ALA A 11 23.47 27.79 -26.74
N ARG A 12 23.81 26.49 -26.67
CA ARG A 12 23.95 25.71 -25.43
C ARG A 12 25.00 26.34 -24.53
N ARG A 13 24.68 26.57 -23.25
CA ARG A 13 25.62 27.03 -22.22
C ARG A 13 25.69 25.97 -21.12
N SER A 14 26.81 25.27 -21.04
CA SER A 14 27.14 24.32 -19.97
C SER A 14 27.23 25.04 -18.62
N LEU A 15 26.45 24.60 -17.63
CA LEU A 15 26.68 24.94 -16.22
C LEU A 15 27.81 24.08 -15.67
N ARG A 16 28.78 24.72 -15.02
CA ARG A 16 29.85 24.08 -14.25
C ARG A 16 29.48 24.13 -12.77
N VAL A 17 29.56 22.97 -12.13
CA VAL A 17 29.44 22.73 -10.68
C VAL A 17 30.62 23.38 -9.95
N LEU A 18 30.35 24.04 -8.81
CA LEU A 18 31.33 24.56 -7.85
C LEU A 18 31.25 23.73 -6.55
N PRO A 19 32.37 23.42 -5.87
CA PRO A 19 32.39 22.60 -4.65
C PRO A 19 32.17 23.42 -3.37
N PRO A 20 31.84 22.76 -2.23
CA PRO A 20 31.49 23.45 -0.99
C PRO A 20 32.74 23.95 -0.23
N ALA A 21 32.57 25.09 0.44
CA ALA A 21 33.59 25.71 1.29
C ALA A 21 33.56 25.12 2.72
N ALA A 22 34.72 24.69 3.18
CA ALA A 22 34.96 24.25 4.55
C ALA A 22 35.01 25.44 5.53
N VAL A 23 34.31 25.34 6.65
CA VAL A 23 34.41 26.28 7.78
C VAL A 23 35.05 25.54 8.95
N SER A 24 36.28 25.95 9.29
CA SER A 24 36.97 25.56 10.53
C SER A 24 36.66 26.58 11.63
N VAL A 25 36.20 26.10 12.78
CA VAL A 25 36.12 26.89 14.03
C VAL A 25 37.18 26.38 15.00
N ALA A 26 38.06 27.28 15.42
CA ALA A 26 39.18 27.04 16.30
C ALA A 26 38.75 27.09 17.78
N ALA A 27 39.28 26.15 18.56
CA ALA A 27 39.18 26.09 20.01
C ALA A 27 40.11 27.12 20.68
N LEU A 28 39.64 27.73 21.77
CA LEU A 28 40.47 28.47 22.72
C LEU A 28 40.13 28.04 24.15
N PHE A 29 41.09 27.39 24.81
CA PHE A 29 41.09 27.07 26.25
C PHE A 29 41.54 28.29 27.06
N LEU A 30 40.89 28.53 28.21
CA LEU A 30 41.45 29.27 29.35
C LEU A 30 40.98 28.62 30.67
N LEU A 31 41.92 28.50 31.59
CA LEU A 31 41.92 27.69 32.81
C LEU A 31 41.45 28.47 34.07
N THR A 32 40.92 27.69 35.02
CA THR A 32 41.05 27.75 36.51
C THR A 32 40.30 28.79 37.34
N ALA A 33 39.50 28.32 38.32
CA ALA A 33 39.79 28.45 39.76
C ALA A 33 38.84 27.60 40.64
N CYS A 34 39.41 26.91 41.65
CA CYS A 34 38.73 26.20 42.75
C CYS A 34 38.49 27.14 43.94
N GLY A 35 37.46 26.85 44.76
CA GLY A 35 37.33 27.39 46.12
C GLY A 35 36.21 26.69 46.90
N SER A 36 36.56 26.05 48.02
CA SER A 36 35.69 25.34 48.97
C SER A 36 35.60 26.06 50.32
N GLY A 37 34.50 25.85 51.05
CA GLY A 37 34.31 26.04 52.51
C GLY A 37 33.62 27.36 52.92
N ASP A 38 32.84 27.48 53.99
CA ASP A 38 32.16 26.57 54.94
C ASP A 38 31.24 27.48 55.83
N SER A 39 30.13 26.92 56.37
CA SER A 39 29.28 27.35 57.51
C SER A 39 28.80 28.81 57.72
N ASP A 40 27.46 29.02 57.83
CA ASP A 40 26.76 29.12 59.14
C ASP A 40 25.23 29.41 59.01
N SER A 41 24.54 28.94 60.05
CA SER A 41 23.11 28.77 60.41
C SER A 41 22.18 30.01 60.53
N GLU A 42 20.87 29.88 60.22
CA GLU A 42 19.72 29.72 61.17
C GLU A 42 18.33 29.94 60.51
N GLU A 43 17.30 29.30 61.12
CA GLU A 43 15.86 29.16 60.79
C GLU A 43 15.05 30.42 60.37
N SER A 44 14.07 30.25 59.46
CA SER A 44 12.65 29.98 59.81
C SER A 44 11.65 30.28 58.65
N ALA A 45 10.51 29.59 58.70
CA ALA A 45 9.21 29.88 58.06
C ALA A 45 8.91 29.35 56.63
N SER A 46 8.27 28.17 56.60
CA SER A 46 6.95 27.89 55.98
C SER A 46 6.60 28.56 54.64
N ALA A 47 6.66 27.77 53.56
CA ALA A 47 5.66 27.81 52.50
C ALA A 47 5.58 26.44 51.80
N THR A 48 4.38 25.88 51.86
CA THR A 48 3.81 24.87 50.95
C THR A 48 4.20 25.10 49.49
N ASP A 49 4.79 24.09 48.85
CA ASP A 49 4.25 23.57 47.59
C ASP A 49 4.79 22.15 47.36
N ALA A 50 3.92 21.17 47.54
CA ALA A 50 4.17 19.82 47.06
C ALA A 50 3.75 19.82 45.59
N THR A 51 4.66 20.21 44.70
CA THR A 51 4.53 19.87 43.29
C THR A 51 4.78 18.38 43.17
N THR A 52 3.72 17.61 43.40
CA THR A 52 3.61 16.27 42.83
C THR A 52 3.54 16.48 41.33
N THR A 53 4.69 16.47 40.66
CA THR A 53 4.76 16.07 39.27
C THR A 53 4.25 14.64 39.24
N THR A 54 2.95 14.49 38.98
CA THR A 54 2.43 13.33 38.30
C THR A 54 3.23 13.23 37.01
N GLU A 55 4.24 12.37 37.01
CA GLU A 55 4.66 11.70 35.79
C GLU A 55 3.36 11.13 35.23
N ALA A 56 2.88 11.73 34.14
CA ALA A 56 1.91 11.06 33.32
C ALA A 56 2.59 9.75 32.95
N GLU A 57 2.06 8.65 33.46
CA GLU A 57 2.37 7.32 32.97
C GLU A 57 2.08 7.40 31.48
N LEU A 58 3.16 7.49 30.69
CA LEU A 58 3.11 7.20 29.27
C LEU A 58 2.56 5.78 29.22
N GLU A 59 1.27 5.66 28.95
CA GLU A 59 0.69 4.37 28.59
C GLU A 59 1.39 3.99 27.30
N VAL A 60 2.40 3.12 27.44
CA VAL A 60 2.99 2.40 26.32
C VAL A 60 1.82 1.62 25.74
N THR A 61 1.30 2.11 24.61
CA THR A 61 0.32 1.41 23.81
C THR A 61 0.85 0.00 23.56
N PRO A 62 0.01 -1.05 23.68
CA PRO A 62 0.50 -2.40 23.49
C PRO A 62 1.13 -2.50 22.10
N ALA A 63 2.37 -2.98 22.03
CA ALA A 63 2.96 -3.41 20.79
C ALA A 63 2.13 -4.61 20.29
N GLY A 64 1.15 -4.36 19.43
CA GLY A 64 0.28 -5.41 18.90
C GLY A 64 -1.11 -4.96 18.48
N LEU A 65 -1.87 -5.93 17.98
CA LEU A 65 -3.16 -5.68 17.39
C LEU A 65 -4.19 -5.24 18.43
N ASN A 66 -4.76 -4.06 18.23
CA ASN A 66 -5.88 -3.51 19.00
C ASN A 66 -7.20 -3.66 18.23
N ILE A 67 -8.08 -4.55 18.72
CA ILE A 67 -9.38 -4.84 18.13
C ILE A 67 -10.32 -3.63 18.16
N ASP A 68 -10.19 -2.76 19.15
CA ASP A 68 -11.06 -1.60 19.32
C ASP A 68 -10.87 -0.54 18.22
N LEU A 69 -9.82 -0.66 17.40
CA LEU A 69 -9.60 0.20 16.24
C LEU A 69 -10.40 -0.23 15.01
N PHE A 70 -10.89 -1.48 14.96
CA PHE A 70 -11.72 -1.94 13.85
C PHE A 70 -13.06 -1.23 13.89
N LYS A 71 -13.50 -0.76 12.73
CA LYS A 71 -14.79 -0.05 12.60
C LYS A 71 -15.95 -0.99 12.84
N ASP A 72 -17.06 -0.45 13.33
CA ASP A 72 -18.29 -1.22 13.56
C ASP A 72 -18.74 -1.91 12.26
N GLY A 73 -18.71 -3.25 12.26
CA GLY A 73 -19.05 -4.07 11.08
C GLY A 73 -17.87 -4.48 10.21
N ALA A 74 -16.63 -4.07 10.54
CA ALA A 74 -15.43 -4.44 9.78
C ALA A 74 -15.10 -5.92 9.97
N LEU A 75 -15.53 -6.48 11.10
CA LEU A 75 -15.39 -7.87 11.45
C LEU A 75 -16.76 -8.54 11.35
N ALA A 76 -16.84 -9.64 10.58
CA ALA A 76 -18.08 -10.37 10.33
C ALA A 76 -18.56 -11.14 11.57
N GLN A 77 -17.64 -11.41 12.51
CA GLN A 77 -17.90 -12.06 13.78
C GLN A 77 -16.95 -11.53 14.85
N GLU A 78 -17.31 -11.76 16.12
CA GLU A 78 -16.46 -11.42 17.25
C GLU A 78 -15.09 -12.16 17.15
N PRO A 79 -13.97 -11.44 17.26
CA PRO A 79 -12.64 -12.04 17.35
C PRO A 79 -12.52 -13.06 18.48
N THR A 80 -11.77 -14.12 18.22
CA THR A 80 -11.38 -15.07 19.27
C THR A 80 -9.86 -15.14 19.36
N ILE A 81 -9.35 -15.55 20.51
CA ILE A 81 -7.91 -15.80 20.71
C ILE A 81 -7.71 -17.30 20.83
N GLU A 82 -6.76 -17.83 20.06
CA GLU A 82 -6.37 -19.24 20.10
C GLU A 82 -4.85 -19.41 20.09
N ASP A 83 -4.39 -20.60 20.52
CA ASP A 83 -2.98 -20.96 20.44
C ASP A 83 -2.58 -21.14 18.97
N CYS A 84 -1.44 -20.59 18.57
CA CYS A 84 -0.92 -20.69 17.20
C CYS A 84 0.58 -20.97 17.18
N ILE A 85 1.08 -21.39 16.03
CA ILE A 85 2.51 -21.54 15.75
C ILE A 85 2.93 -20.45 14.78
N LEU A 86 3.99 -19.73 15.12
CA LEU A 86 4.58 -18.69 14.27
C LEU A 86 5.50 -19.31 13.23
N SER A 87 5.86 -18.54 12.20
CA SER A 87 6.70 -18.98 11.07
C SER A 87 8.10 -19.50 11.44
N ASP A 88 8.61 -19.23 12.64
CA ASP A 88 9.85 -19.80 13.16
C ASP A 88 9.65 -21.10 13.99
N GLY A 89 8.41 -21.57 14.09
CA GLY A 89 8.01 -22.73 14.88
C GLY A 89 7.80 -22.45 16.37
N SER A 90 7.91 -21.20 16.82
CA SER A 90 7.59 -20.83 18.20
C SER A 90 6.07 -20.85 18.45
N ALA A 91 5.69 -21.15 19.69
CA ALA A 91 4.28 -21.10 20.10
C ALA A 91 3.93 -19.68 20.55
N SER A 92 2.75 -19.22 20.15
CA SER A 92 2.20 -17.91 20.51
C SER A 92 0.67 -18.01 20.69
N THR A 93 0.02 -16.87 20.91
CA THR A 93 -1.42 -16.71 20.79
C THR A 93 -1.74 -15.79 19.63
N CYS A 94 -2.79 -16.10 18.89
CA CYS A 94 -3.23 -15.33 17.73
C CYS A 94 -4.69 -14.95 17.86
N TYR A 95 -5.03 -13.76 17.37
CA TYR A 95 -6.40 -13.42 17.04
C TYR A 95 -6.84 -14.18 15.80
N ASN A 96 -7.96 -14.89 15.90
CA ASN A 96 -8.72 -15.41 14.77
C ASN A 96 -9.77 -14.37 14.39
N LEU A 97 -9.46 -13.62 13.33
CA LEU A 97 -10.28 -12.52 12.81
C LEU A 97 -10.99 -12.98 11.56
N THR A 98 -12.26 -12.64 11.41
CA THR A 98 -12.96 -12.76 10.13
C THR A 98 -13.43 -11.38 9.70
N ILE A 99 -12.82 -10.84 8.67
CA ILE A 99 -13.19 -9.53 8.12
C ILE A 99 -14.45 -9.62 7.26
N SER A 100 -15.19 -8.52 7.16
CA SER A 100 -16.45 -8.43 6.41
C SER A 100 -16.26 -8.61 4.90
N GLY A 101 -15.10 -8.24 4.36
CA GLY A 101 -14.80 -8.33 2.93
C GLY A 101 -15.42 -7.22 2.10
N TYR A 102 -15.84 -6.12 2.73
CA TYR A 102 -16.45 -4.97 2.06
C TYR A 102 -16.10 -3.68 2.81
N PRO A 103 -15.66 -2.61 2.11
CA PRO A 103 -15.32 -1.36 2.76
C PRO A 103 -16.56 -0.67 3.35
N LEU A 104 -16.40 -0.03 4.50
CA LEU A 104 -17.53 0.52 5.27
C LEU A 104 -17.73 2.03 5.12
N ASP A 105 -16.66 2.76 4.82
CA ASP A 105 -16.65 4.23 4.94
C ASP A 105 -16.96 4.94 3.63
N ASP A 106 -16.67 4.30 2.51
CA ASP A 106 -16.75 4.89 1.19
C ASP A 106 -17.70 4.13 0.27
N GLU A 107 -18.34 4.89 -0.61
CA GLU A 107 -19.05 4.29 -1.73
C GLU A 107 -18.04 3.59 -2.62
N VAL A 108 -18.24 2.30 -2.87
CA VAL A 108 -17.35 1.53 -3.73
C VAL A 108 -17.48 2.00 -5.16
N GLY A 109 -16.34 2.28 -5.79
CA GLY A 109 -16.28 2.95 -7.09
C GLY A 109 -16.27 4.48 -6.97
N PRO A 110 -16.37 5.22 -8.09
CA PRO A 110 -16.41 4.72 -9.46
C PRO A 110 -15.14 3.97 -9.87
N PHE A 111 -15.23 3.14 -10.92
CA PHE A 111 -14.13 2.37 -11.49
C PHE A 111 -13.86 2.82 -12.93
N CYS A 112 -14.49 2.18 -13.91
CA CYS A 112 -14.35 2.54 -15.32
C CYS A 112 -15.30 3.70 -15.67
N PRO A 113 -14.89 4.67 -16.50
CA PRO A 113 -15.82 5.66 -17.04
C PRO A 113 -16.68 5.05 -18.14
N GLU A 114 -17.73 5.77 -18.50
CA GLU A 114 -18.61 5.39 -19.61
C GLU A 114 -18.03 5.83 -20.96
N THR A 115 -17.37 6.99 -21.01
CA THR A 115 -16.89 7.61 -22.25
C THR A 115 -15.55 8.32 -22.10
N ILE A 116 -14.88 8.56 -23.23
CA ILE A 116 -13.67 9.40 -23.30
C ILE A 116 -13.90 10.89 -23.01
N THR A 117 -15.12 11.28 -22.59
CA THR A 117 -15.43 12.64 -22.15
C THR A 117 -15.64 12.74 -20.65
N ASP A 118 -15.67 11.62 -19.95
CA ASP A 118 -15.80 11.59 -18.49
C ASP A 118 -14.53 12.12 -17.83
N THR A 119 -14.73 12.79 -16.69
CA THR A 119 -13.67 13.41 -15.90
C THR A 119 -13.30 12.56 -14.70
N ALA A 120 -12.19 12.91 -14.04
CA ALA A 120 -11.64 12.18 -12.91
C ALA A 120 -12.60 11.93 -11.74
N ASP A 121 -13.63 12.75 -11.54
CA ASP A 121 -14.66 12.56 -10.51
C ASP A 121 -15.70 11.49 -10.87
N GLN A 122 -15.73 11.04 -12.13
CA GLN A 122 -16.61 9.98 -12.63
C GLN A 122 -15.87 8.65 -12.83
N ALA A 123 -14.58 8.59 -12.51
CA ALA A 123 -13.71 7.47 -12.75
C ALA A 123 -12.87 7.14 -11.52
N GLY A 124 -12.37 5.91 -11.48
CA GLY A 124 -11.40 5.47 -10.50
C GLY A 124 -9.97 5.80 -10.93
N ILE A 125 -9.03 5.00 -10.43
CA ILE A 125 -7.60 5.15 -10.65
C ILE A 125 -6.99 3.87 -11.22
N TRP A 126 -5.81 4.03 -11.80
CA TRP A 126 -4.94 2.95 -12.22
C TRP A 126 -3.51 3.31 -11.81
N PHE A 127 -2.82 2.38 -11.16
CA PHE A 127 -1.39 2.50 -10.90
C PHE A 127 -0.67 1.34 -11.58
N ASP A 128 0.40 1.65 -12.31
CA ASP A 128 1.12 0.70 -13.17
C ASP A 128 2.47 0.26 -12.60
N GLY A 129 2.77 0.62 -11.35
CA GLY A 129 4.08 0.39 -10.74
C GLY A 129 5.09 1.51 -10.99
N GLU A 130 4.76 2.51 -11.80
CA GLU A 130 5.59 3.71 -12.03
C GLU A 130 4.86 5.02 -11.70
N ASP A 131 3.57 5.12 -12.03
CA ASP A 131 2.76 6.32 -11.79
C ASP A 131 1.31 5.96 -11.41
N ILE A 132 0.55 6.97 -10.97
CA ILE A 132 -0.88 6.90 -10.70
C ILE A 132 -1.66 7.76 -11.70
N TYR A 133 -2.64 7.14 -12.34
CA TYR A 133 -3.49 7.76 -13.34
C TYR A 133 -4.93 7.83 -12.85
N SER A 134 -5.58 8.96 -13.08
CA SER A 134 -7.04 8.97 -13.11
C SER A 134 -7.48 8.30 -14.40
N LEU A 135 -8.46 7.41 -14.31
CA LEU A 135 -9.02 6.73 -15.48
C LEU A 135 -9.95 7.65 -16.26
N ASP A 136 -9.63 8.93 -16.41
CA ASP A 136 -10.47 9.85 -17.17
C ASP A 136 -10.37 9.62 -18.69
N GLY A 137 -11.21 10.29 -19.47
CA GLY A 137 -11.18 10.16 -20.92
C GLY A 137 -9.81 10.39 -21.57
N PRO A 138 -9.08 11.47 -21.21
CA PRO A 138 -7.71 11.70 -21.66
C PRO A 138 -6.75 10.54 -21.38
N PHE A 139 -6.86 9.82 -20.27
CA PHE A 139 -6.05 8.63 -20.02
C PHE A 139 -6.26 7.58 -21.11
N PHE A 140 -7.51 7.21 -21.40
CA PHE A 140 -7.84 6.20 -22.42
C PHE A 140 -7.44 6.62 -23.83
N GLU A 141 -7.52 7.91 -24.18
CA GLU A 141 -7.04 8.42 -25.47
C GLU A 141 -5.51 8.33 -25.63
N GLN A 142 -4.76 8.35 -24.52
CA GLN A 142 -3.29 8.40 -24.51
C GLN A 142 -2.61 7.05 -24.29
N LEU A 143 -3.37 5.96 -24.08
CA LEU A 143 -2.81 4.62 -23.86
C LEU A 143 -1.79 4.18 -24.92
N PRO A 144 -2.01 4.41 -26.24
CA PRO A 144 -1.02 4.07 -27.27
C PRO A 144 0.31 4.79 -27.08
N GLU A 145 0.29 6.08 -26.76
CA GLU A 145 1.50 6.86 -26.51
C GLU A 145 2.15 6.53 -25.17
N LEU A 146 1.34 6.30 -24.14
CA LEU A 146 1.77 5.99 -22.78
C LEU A 146 2.58 4.69 -22.76
N TYR A 147 2.04 3.62 -23.36
CA TYR A 147 2.67 2.31 -23.39
C TYR A 147 3.43 2.00 -24.69
N GLY A 148 3.43 2.94 -25.64
CA GLY A 148 4.18 2.83 -26.90
C GLY A 148 3.67 1.73 -27.85
N ASP A 149 2.37 1.45 -27.84
CA ASP A 149 1.73 0.39 -28.62
C ASP A 149 0.39 0.83 -29.22
N ASP A 150 0.32 0.95 -30.55
CA ASP A 150 -0.88 1.34 -31.29
C ASP A 150 -2.02 0.30 -31.23
N ALA A 151 -1.79 -0.87 -30.60
CA ALA A 151 -2.81 -1.89 -30.39
C ALA A 151 -3.80 -1.55 -29.25
N TRP A 152 -3.48 -0.58 -28.40
CA TRP A 152 -4.41 -0.04 -27.39
C TRP A 152 -5.58 0.69 -28.09
N GLN A 153 -6.78 0.14 -27.94
CA GLN A 153 -8.02 0.73 -28.45
C GLN A 153 -9.20 0.32 -27.56
N MET A 154 -9.37 1.05 -26.45
CA MET A 154 -10.34 0.71 -25.41
C MET A 154 -11.67 1.44 -25.55
N TYR A 155 -11.94 2.09 -26.68
CA TYR A 155 -13.19 2.79 -26.93
C TYR A 155 -13.65 2.65 -28.39
N ASP A 156 -14.94 2.88 -28.65
CA ASP A 156 -15.52 2.82 -30.00
C ASP A 156 -15.40 4.15 -30.78
N GLU A 157 -15.90 4.19 -32.02
CA GLU A 157 -15.85 5.40 -32.86
C GLU A 157 -16.67 6.58 -32.28
N GLU A 158 -17.63 6.28 -31.40
CA GLU A 158 -18.45 7.26 -30.69
C GLU A 158 -17.80 7.72 -29.37
N GLY A 159 -16.71 7.09 -28.95
CA GLY A 159 -15.98 7.40 -27.71
C GLY A 159 -16.53 6.71 -26.47
N ASN A 160 -17.36 5.67 -26.60
CA ASN A 160 -17.78 4.86 -25.46
C ASN A 160 -16.67 3.89 -25.09
N ILE A 161 -16.32 3.82 -23.80
CA ILE A 161 -15.26 2.93 -23.31
C ILE A 161 -15.80 1.50 -23.27
N PHE A 162 -14.97 0.55 -23.71
CA PHE A 162 -15.25 -0.87 -23.57
C PHE A 162 -15.06 -1.29 -22.12
N VAL A 163 -16.16 -1.50 -21.40
CA VAL A 163 -16.16 -1.92 -19.98
C VAL A 163 -16.61 -3.37 -19.85
N THR A 164 -16.11 -4.10 -18.85
CA THR A 164 -16.64 -5.41 -18.45
C THR A 164 -18.00 -5.27 -17.74
N ASP A 165 -19.02 -4.85 -18.49
CA ASP A 165 -20.38 -4.52 -18.03
C ASP A 165 -21.28 -5.70 -17.66
N THR A 166 -20.73 -6.92 -17.60
CA THR A 166 -21.45 -8.14 -17.23
C THR A 166 -20.57 -9.04 -16.39
N LYS A 167 -21.20 -9.86 -15.54
CA LYS A 167 -20.52 -10.91 -14.76
C LYS A 167 -19.62 -11.80 -15.62
N GLU A 168 -20.08 -12.22 -16.80
CA GLU A 168 -19.31 -13.09 -17.69
C GLU A 168 -18.03 -12.40 -18.20
N LYS A 169 -18.12 -11.14 -18.65
CA LYS A 169 -16.92 -10.39 -19.07
C LYS A 169 -15.96 -10.14 -17.93
N PHE A 170 -16.47 -9.81 -16.75
CA PHE A 170 -15.66 -9.64 -15.54
C PHE A 170 -14.90 -10.93 -15.18
N GLU A 171 -15.59 -12.08 -15.19
CA GLU A 171 -14.98 -13.39 -14.94
C GLU A 171 -13.96 -13.79 -16.02
N LEU A 172 -14.14 -13.38 -17.28
CA LEU A 172 -13.17 -13.61 -18.35
C LEU A 172 -11.93 -12.71 -18.22
N ALA A 173 -12.10 -11.48 -17.74
CA ALA A 173 -11.02 -10.52 -17.57
C ALA A 173 -10.18 -10.80 -16.31
N ALA A 174 -10.78 -11.37 -15.27
CA ALA A 174 -10.12 -11.69 -14.00
C ALA A 174 -9.36 -13.04 -14.00
N GLN A 175 -8.93 -13.53 -15.17
CA GLN A 175 -8.19 -14.80 -15.30
C GLN A 175 -6.70 -14.54 -15.54
N PRO A 176 -5.80 -15.44 -15.09
CA PRO A 176 -4.36 -15.31 -15.40
C PRO A 176 -4.04 -15.27 -16.90
N ASN A 177 -4.86 -15.94 -17.72
CA ASN A 177 -4.84 -15.82 -19.17
C ASN A 177 -6.15 -15.16 -19.59
N VAL A 178 -6.10 -13.85 -19.78
CA VAL A 178 -7.26 -13.04 -20.17
C VAL A 178 -7.81 -13.55 -21.51
N ASP A 179 -9.13 -13.69 -21.61
CA ASP A 179 -9.79 -14.10 -22.85
C ASP A 179 -9.68 -12.99 -23.92
N GLU A 180 -9.38 -13.38 -25.16
CA GLU A 180 -9.21 -12.43 -26.27
C GLU A 180 -10.44 -11.52 -26.48
N SER A 181 -11.65 -11.98 -26.10
CA SER A 181 -12.88 -11.19 -26.25
C SER A 181 -12.99 -10.00 -25.30
N VAL A 182 -12.19 -9.97 -24.24
CA VAL A 182 -12.14 -8.88 -23.24
C VAL A 182 -10.79 -8.17 -23.22
N MET A 183 -9.90 -8.46 -24.17
CA MET A 183 -8.76 -7.57 -24.45
C MET A 183 -9.28 -6.18 -24.83
N ASN A 184 -8.50 -5.13 -24.56
CA ASN A 184 -8.92 -3.74 -24.75
C ASN A 184 -10.17 -3.35 -23.96
N HIS A 185 -10.41 -3.96 -22.80
CA HIS A 185 -11.49 -3.54 -21.88
C HIS A 185 -10.95 -2.94 -20.59
N CYS A 186 -11.61 -1.89 -20.12
CA CYS A 186 -11.51 -1.44 -18.75
C CYS A 186 -12.27 -2.44 -17.90
N VAL A 187 -11.56 -3.04 -16.94
CA VAL A 187 -12.08 -4.12 -16.10
C VAL A 187 -12.62 -3.52 -14.82
N GLU A 188 -13.92 -3.66 -14.65
CA GLU A 188 -14.68 -3.33 -13.45
C GLU A 188 -15.41 -4.59 -12.98
N GLY A 189 -15.43 -4.81 -11.66
CA GLY A 189 -16.27 -5.80 -11.01
C GLY A 189 -17.32 -5.15 -10.12
N ARG A 190 -18.33 -5.93 -9.72
CA ARG A 190 -19.43 -5.47 -8.86
C ARG A 190 -19.78 -6.51 -7.82
N LEU A 191 -20.22 -6.04 -6.65
CA LEU A 191 -20.69 -6.90 -5.57
C LEU A 191 -21.76 -7.90 -6.04
N GLU A 192 -22.73 -7.44 -6.83
CA GLU A 192 -23.83 -8.26 -7.36
C GLU A 192 -23.37 -9.40 -8.29
N TRP A 193 -22.14 -9.34 -8.79
CA TRP A 193 -21.55 -10.36 -9.64
C TRP A 193 -20.74 -11.39 -8.86
N LEU A 194 -20.45 -11.15 -7.58
CA LEU A 194 -19.82 -12.13 -6.70
C LEU A 194 -20.76 -13.31 -6.41
N GLU A 195 -20.24 -14.33 -5.73
CA GLU A 195 -21.06 -15.47 -5.31
C GLU A 195 -22.22 -14.98 -4.42
N ASN A 196 -23.46 -15.32 -4.80
CA ASN A 196 -24.70 -14.88 -4.15
C ASN A 196 -24.93 -13.36 -4.07
N GLY A 197 -24.08 -12.54 -4.69
CA GLY A 197 -24.15 -11.08 -4.54
C GLY A 197 -23.75 -10.59 -3.15
N GLU A 198 -22.91 -11.34 -2.45
CA GLU A 198 -22.47 -11.06 -1.07
C GLU A 198 -20.95 -10.79 -1.02
N PRO A 199 -20.47 -10.02 -0.04
CA PRO A 199 -19.04 -9.84 0.16
C PRO A 199 -18.32 -11.15 0.46
N VAL A 200 -17.09 -11.29 -0.05
CA VAL A 200 -16.24 -12.44 0.27
C VAL A 200 -15.50 -12.15 1.57
N GLN A 201 -15.90 -12.83 2.64
CA GLN A 201 -15.23 -12.74 3.94
C GLN A 201 -13.90 -13.51 3.90
N ALA A 202 -12.93 -13.07 4.72
CA ALA A 202 -11.67 -13.77 4.89
C ALA A 202 -11.33 -13.94 6.38
N THR A 203 -10.86 -15.13 6.74
CA THR A 203 -10.42 -15.46 8.10
C THR A 203 -8.90 -15.49 8.15
N VAL A 204 -8.32 -14.79 9.12
CA VAL A 204 -6.86 -14.69 9.32
C VAL A 204 -6.48 -14.95 10.77
N LEU A 205 -5.25 -15.47 10.94
CA LEU A 205 -4.57 -15.51 12.22
C LEU A 205 -3.52 -14.42 12.26
N ILE A 206 -3.62 -13.53 13.25
CA ILE A 206 -2.64 -12.47 13.50
C ILE A 206 -2.13 -12.61 14.94
N PRO A 207 -0.81 -12.63 15.19
CA PRO A 207 -0.27 -12.70 16.55
C PRO A 207 -0.86 -11.62 17.46
N THR A 208 -1.25 -11.99 18.68
CA THR A 208 -1.73 -11.01 19.68
C THR A 208 -0.61 -10.07 20.11
N GLU A 209 0.63 -10.57 20.08
CA GLU A 209 1.87 -9.82 20.31
C GLU A 209 2.81 -10.09 19.12
N PRO A 210 3.17 -9.07 18.32
CA PRO A 210 4.10 -9.21 17.21
C PRO A 210 5.49 -9.63 17.70
N VAL A 211 6.12 -10.52 16.95
CA VAL A 211 7.47 -11.03 17.25
C VAL A 211 8.37 -10.73 16.07
N ALA A 212 9.41 -9.92 16.27
CA ALA A 212 10.38 -9.64 15.22
C ALA A 212 11.04 -10.94 14.71
N ALA A 213 11.16 -11.05 13.40
CA ALA A 213 11.90 -12.11 12.75
C ALA A 213 13.42 -11.86 12.80
N ALA A 214 14.20 -12.91 12.59
CA ALA A 214 15.66 -12.77 12.50
C ALA A 214 16.09 -12.03 11.23
N GLU A 215 15.31 -12.18 10.15
CA GLU A 215 15.47 -11.51 8.86
C GLU A 215 14.05 -11.29 8.29
N PRO A 216 13.81 -10.22 7.52
CA PRO A 216 12.52 -10.01 6.90
C PRO A 216 12.10 -11.14 5.96
N ALA A 217 10.81 -11.45 5.95
CA ALA A 217 10.21 -12.38 5.00
C ALA A 217 9.59 -11.62 3.82
N SER A 218 9.67 -12.21 2.62
CA SER A 218 9.01 -11.64 1.44
C SER A 218 7.49 -11.57 1.63
N ALA A 219 6.88 -10.53 1.06
CA ALA A 219 5.45 -10.37 0.94
C ALA A 219 4.75 -11.64 0.41
N THR A 220 3.68 -12.05 1.10
CA THR A 220 2.75 -13.12 0.68
C THR A 220 1.63 -12.54 -0.19
N ALA A 221 0.81 -13.38 -0.84
CA ALA A 221 -0.31 -12.88 -1.67
C ALA A 221 -1.33 -12.06 -0.85
N PHE A 222 -1.54 -12.43 0.42
CA PHE A 222 -2.35 -11.70 1.38
C PHE A 222 -1.40 -11.09 2.42
N LEU A 223 -1.42 -9.77 2.61
CA LEU A 223 -0.42 -9.03 3.40
C LEU A 223 -0.95 -8.59 4.76
N GLY A 224 -2.24 -8.33 4.86
CA GLY A 224 -2.83 -7.78 6.08
C GLY A 224 -4.29 -7.42 5.88
N VAL A 225 -4.88 -6.78 6.89
CA VAL A 225 -6.29 -6.38 6.87
C VAL A 225 -6.41 -4.91 7.22
N THR A 226 -7.34 -4.21 6.58
CA THR A 226 -7.67 -2.83 6.96
C THR A 226 -8.58 -2.80 8.18
N LEU A 227 -8.58 -1.68 8.89
CA LEU A 227 -9.49 -1.40 10.00
C LEU A 227 -10.95 -1.26 9.55
N SER A 228 -11.18 -1.05 8.25
CA SER A 228 -12.51 -1.05 7.62
C SER A 228 -13.00 -2.44 7.20
N GLY A 229 -12.19 -3.49 7.32
CA GLY A 229 -12.61 -4.87 7.08
C GLY A 229 -12.39 -5.39 5.66
N VAL A 230 -11.39 -4.86 4.94
CA VAL A 230 -10.97 -5.37 3.62
C VAL A 230 -9.58 -5.98 3.66
N ARG A 231 -9.29 -6.83 2.68
CA ARG A 231 -7.97 -7.45 2.52
C ARG A 231 -6.98 -6.47 1.90
N ILE A 232 -5.76 -6.49 2.40
CA ILE A 232 -4.59 -5.86 1.76
C ILE A 232 -3.83 -6.98 1.07
N ASP A 233 -3.82 -6.97 -0.27
CA ASP A 233 -3.20 -8.02 -1.06
C ASP A 233 -1.90 -7.51 -1.73
N ALA A 234 -1.07 -8.44 -2.18
CA ALA A 234 0.17 -8.13 -2.89
C ALA A 234 -0.08 -7.38 -4.19
N ALA A 235 1.00 -6.89 -4.80
CA ALA A 235 0.98 -6.17 -6.06
C ALA A 235 0.07 -6.82 -7.12
N ALA A 236 -0.78 -6.00 -7.74
CA ALA A 236 -1.54 -6.44 -8.89
C ALA A 236 -0.57 -6.84 -10.03
N PRO A 237 -0.89 -7.84 -10.86
CA PRO A 237 0.02 -8.34 -11.88
C PRO A 237 0.07 -7.41 -13.10
N VAL A 238 0.58 -6.18 -12.94
CA VAL A 238 0.55 -5.11 -13.96
C VAL A 238 1.11 -5.59 -15.30
N THR A 239 2.23 -6.30 -15.32
CA THR A 239 2.78 -6.83 -16.58
C THR A 239 1.77 -7.70 -17.34
N ALA A 240 1.04 -8.58 -16.64
CA ALA A 240 0.04 -9.44 -17.28
C ALA A 240 -1.19 -8.64 -17.75
N ILE A 241 -1.57 -7.60 -17.00
CA ILE A 241 -2.68 -6.70 -17.33
C ILE A 241 -2.36 -5.91 -18.62
N LEU A 242 -1.17 -5.30 -18.68
CA LEU A 242 -0.72 -4.54 -19.84
C LEU A 242 -0.47 -5.44 -21.06
N ASP A 243 0.08 -6.65 -20.88
CA ASP A 243 0.26 -7.63 -21.97
C ASP A 243 -1.08 -8.08 -22.59
N ALA A 244 -2.17 -8.02 -21.82
CA ALA A 244 -3.53 -8.33 -22.28
C ALA A 244 -4.27 -7.11 -22.86
N HIS A 245 -3.63 -5.94 -22.91
CA HIS A 245 -4.25 -4.65 -23.24
C HIS A 245 -5.51 -4.39 -22.41
N THR A 246 -5.51 -4.77 -21.14
CA THR A 246 -6.60 -4.43 -20.21
C THR A 246 -6.14 -3.41 -19.20
N ILE A 247 -7.09 -2.75 -18.53
CA ILE A 247 -6.84 -1.89 -17.38
C ILE A 247 -7.71 -2.38 -16.25
N ALA A 248 -7.11 -2.88 -15.16
CA ALA A 248 -7.86 -3.31 -13.99
C ALA A 248 -8.16 -2.09 -13.11
N ALA A 249 -9.36 -1.55 -13.24
CA ALA A 249 -9.69 -0.30 -12.57
C ALA A 249 -9.79 -0.50 -11.06
N PHE A 250 -9.06 0.34 -10.33
CA PHE A 250 -9.25 0.51 -8.89
C PHE A 250 -10.20 1.67 -8.65
N ASP A 251 -10.96 1.63 -7.56
CA ASP A 251 -11.66 2.81 -7.10
C ASP A 251 -10.69 3.82 -6.48
N ASN A 252 -11.22 4.99 -6.11
CA ASN A 252 -10.44 6.05 -5.46
C ASN A 252 -9.96 5.69 -4.04
N CYS A 253 -10.25 4.48 -3.56
CA CYS A 253 -9.74 3.90 -2.32
C CYS A 253 -8.64 2.85 -2.55
N GLY A 254 -8.20 2.68 -3.80
CA GLY A 254 -7.09 1.79 -4.16
C GLY A 254 -7.47 0.31 -4.12
N GLY A 255 -8.77 -0.01 -4.16
CA GLY A 255 -9.28 -1.37 -4.18
C GLY A 255 -10.18 -1.67 -5.38
N HIS A 256 -10.43 -2.95 -5.61
CA HIS A 256 -11.30 -3.46 -6.68
C HIS A 256 -11.84 -4.85 -6.34
N PHE A 257 -12.72 -5.36 -7.20
CA PHE A 257 -13.28 -6.70 -7.05
C PHE A 257 -12.50 -7.74 -7.85
N ASN A 258 -12.28 -8.92 -7.24
CA ASN A 258 -12.02 -10.17 -7.93
C ASN A 258 -13.21 -11.13 -7.75
N PRO A 259 -13.56 -11.98 -8.75
CA PRO A 259 -14.61 -12.99 -8.59
C PRO A 259 -14.43 -13.94 -7.39
N THR A 260 -13.19 -14.23 -6.98
CA THR A 260 -12.84 -15.19 -5.94
C THR A 260 -12.54 -14.50 -4.61
N GLU A 261 -11.67 -13.50 -4.61
CA GLU A 261 -11.24 -12.83 -3.38
C GLU A 261 -12.22 -11.72 -2.92
N GLY A 262 -13.16 -11.31 -3.77
CA GLY A 262 -14.06 -10.20 -3.49
C GLY A 262 -13.35 -8.84 -3.56
N TYR A 263 -13.82 -7.87 -2.79
CA TYR A 263 -13.19 -6.56 -2.73
C TYR A 263 -11.87 -6.63 -1.93
N HIS A 264 -10.79 -6.15 -2.53
CA HIS A 264 -9.46 -6.12 -1.92
C HIS A 264 -8.66 -4.91 -2.42
N MET A 265 -7.69 -4.49 -1.62
CA MET A 265 -6.89 -3.29 -1.84
C MET A 265 -5.47 -3.64 -2.29
N HIS A 266 -4.95 -2.84 -3.22
CA HIS A 266 -3.57 -2.92 -3.72
C HIS A 266 -2.75 -1.63 -3.46
N GLY A 267 -3.41 -0.51 -3.15
CA GLY A 267 -2.75 0.77 -2.84
C GLY A 267 -3.47 1.52 -1.71
N ALA A 268 -2.70 2.18 -0.84
CA ALA A 268 -3.25 2.98 0.26
C ALA A 268 -3.34 4.46 -0.16
N VAL A 269 -4.57 4.99 -0.24
CA VAL A 269 -4.84 6.34 -0.80
C VAL A 269 -5.77 7.24 0.04
N GLY A 270 -6.15 6.85 1.26
CA GLY A 270 -6.86 7.76 2.18
C GLY A 270 -8.30 7.40 2.60
N CYS A 271 -8.73 6.13 2.52
CA CYS A 271 -10.14 5.75 2.77
C CYS A 271 -10.44 5.00 4.09
N SER A 272 -9.46 4.39 4.75
CA SER A 272 -9.71 3.48 5.89
C SER A 272 -9.03 3.90 7.20
N GLU A 273 -8.55 5.13 7.23
CA GLU A 273 -7.72 5.68 8.28
C GLU A 273 -8.44 5.86 9.62
N VAL A 274 -7.69 5.45 10.62
CA VAL A 274 -7.66 5.81 12.04
C VAL A 274 -7.40 7.27 12.36
N GLU A 275 -8.27 8.04 13.02
CA GLU A 275 -7.77 9.30 13.63
C GLU A 275 -6.80 9.00 14.78
N GLY A 276 -5.85 9.92 15.03
CA GLY A 276 -5.05 9.93 16.26
C GLY A 276 -3.60 9.45 16.13
N ALA A 277 -2.97 9.62 14.97
CA ALA A 277 -1.52 9.39 14.83
C ALA A 277 -0.69 10.28 15.76
N SER A 278 0.44 9.74 16.22
CA SER A 278 1.45 10.47 16.99
C SER A 278 2.13 11.56 16.14
N GLU A 279 2.80 12.50 16.82
CA GLU A 279 3.51 13.58 16.13
C GLU A 279 4.60 13.01 15.21
N GLY A 280 4.52 13.33 13.91
CA GLY A 280 5.45 12.83 12.90
C GLY A 280 4.99 11.57 12.18
N GLU A 281 3.91 10.92 12.64
CA GLU A 281 3.37 9.69 12.06
C GLU A 281 2.17 9.96 11.15
N THR A 282 1.98 9.09 10.15
CA THR A 282 0.76 9.06 9.34
C THR A 282 -0.32 8.23 10.01
N LEU A 283 -1.56 8.34 9.52
CA LEU A 283 -2.69 7.66 10.14
C LEU A 283 -2.60 6.14 9.93
N GLN A 284 -2.86 5.36 10.97
CA GLN A 284 -3.00 3.91 10.85
C GLN A 284 -4.26 3.57 10.05
N PHE A 285 -4.20 2.62 9.12
CA PHE A 285 -5.38 2.14 8.40
C PHE A 285 -5.54 0.61 8.45
N GLY A 286 -4.57 -0.12 8.97
CA GLY A 286 -4.62 -1.58 9.02
C GLY A 286 -3.59 -2.23 9.94
N TYR A 287 -3.53 -3.55 9.83
CA TYR A 287 -2.52 -4.41 10.44
C TYR A 287 -1.98 -5.41 9.41
N ALA A 288 -0.67 -5.62 9.43
CA ALA A 288 -0.01 -6.68 8.67
C ALA A 288 -0.26 -8.05 9.33
N LEU A 289 -0.04 -9.14 8.60
CA LEU A 289 -0.27 -10.50 9.12
C LEU A 289 0.69 -10.91 10.26
N ASP A 290 1.80 -10.21 10.43
CA ASP A 290 2.72 -10.39 11.56
C ASP A 290 2.30 -9.60 12.82
N GLY A 291 1.21 -8.82 12.71
CA GLY A 291 0.57 -8.10 13.80
C GLY A 291 1.04 -6.67 14.01
N TYR A 292 1.98 -6.17 13.21
CA TYR A 292 2.38 -4.76 13.30
C TYR A 292 1.36 -3.83 12.60
N PRO A 293 1.14 -2.61 13.13
CA PRO A 293 0.31 -1.60 12.49
C PRO A 293 0.82 -1.22 11.09
N VAL A 294 -0.10 -0.84 10.21
CA VAL A 294 0.20 -0.30 8.87
C VAL A 294 -0.43 1.08 8.75
N HIS A 295 0.41 2.07 8.49
CA HIS A 295 0.07 3.48 8.39
C HIS A 295 0.06 3.92 6.93
N SER A 296 -0.68 4.98 6.61
CA SER A 296 -0.73 5.57 5.27
C SER A 296 0.66 5.96 4.79
N PRO A 297 0.91 6.06 3.48
CA PRO A 297 2.23 6.45 2.98
C PRO A 297 2.62 7.83 3.47
N TYR A 298 3.91 8.02 3.71
CA TYR A 298 4.48 9.36 3.84
C TYR A 298 4.48 10.06 2.49
N ASP A 299 4.26 11.38 2.50
CA ASP A 299 4.58 12.19 1.31
C ASP A 299 6.11 12.28 1.11
N GLU A 300 6.54 12.72 -0.08
CA GLU A 300 7.97 12.83 -0.42
C GLU A 300 8.79 13.67 0.58
N GLN A 301 8.18 14.68 1.22
CA GLN A 301 8.87 15.55 2.17
C GLN A 301 9.03 14.86 3.51
N GLN A 302 7.97 14.22 4.01
CA GLN A 302 8.01 13.44 5.24
C GLN A 302 8.97 12.27 5.12
N ALA A 303 8.91 11.50 4.03
CA ALA A 303 9.80 10.37 3.77
C ALA A 303 11.29 10.77 3.74
N ALA A 304 11.60 12.02 3.38
CA ALA A 304 12.97 12.54 3.39
C ALA A 304 13.50 12.92 4.79
N GLU A 305 12.61 13.01 5.79
CA GLU A 305 12.94 13.41 7.16
C GLU A 305 12.99 12.22 8.14
N VAL A 306 12.49 11.06 7.74
CA VAL A 306 12.46 9.83 8.54
C VAL A 306 13.45 8.79 8.03
N GLU A 307 13.94 7.93 8.92
CA GLU A 307 14.79 6.78 8.56
C GLU A 307 13.95 5.50 8.62
N LEU A 308 13.51 5.04 7.46
CA LEU A 308 12.76 3.80 7.31
C LEU A 308 13.70 2.62 7.04
N ASP A 309 13.32 1.44 7.49
CA ASP A 309 14.01 0.20 7.21
C ASP A 309 13.68 -0.38 5.82
N GLU A 310 14.19 -1.57 5.53
CA GLU A 310 14.00 -2.21 4.23
C GLU A 310 12.56 -2.67 3.94
N CYS A 311 11.70 -2.74 4.96
CA CYS A 311 10.28 -3.04 4.83
C CYS A 311 9.40 -1.79 4.88
N ASN A 312 10.00 -0.60 4.77
CA ASN A 312 9.32 0.69 4.85
C ASN A 312 8.67 0.96 6.23
N GLY A 313 9.26 0.44 7.30
CA GLY A 313 8.82 0.66 8.67
C GLY A 313 9.89 1.29 9.55
N HIS A 314 9.49 1.70 10.75
CA HIS A 314 10.40 2.19 11.79
C HIS A 314 9.84 1.97 13.19
N TYR A 315 10.66 2.24 14.21
CA TYR A 315 10.27 2.16 15.61
C TYR A 315 10.23 3.54 16.25
N THR A 316 9.15 3.84 16.97
CA THR A 316 9.08 4.98 17.89
C THR A 316 8.74 4.54 19.30
N GLU A 317 9.10 5.36 20.30
CA GLU A 317 8.73 5.09 21.70
C GLU A 317 7.21 5.21 21.92
N ALA A 318 6.50 5.98 21.10
CA ALA A 318 5.07 6.26 21.24
C ALA A 318 4.18 5.17 20.65
N GLU A 319 4.56 4.58 19.52
CA GLU A 319 3.72 3.62 18.77
C GLU A 319 4.36 2.25 18.61
N GLY A 320 5.62 2.09 19.03
CA GLY A 320 6.39 0.88 18.77
C GLY A 320 6.80 0.80 17.31
N TYR A 321 7.04 -0.42 16.83
CA TYR A 321 7.33 -0.64 15.41
C TYR A 321 6.04 -0.65 14.60
N HIS A 322 6.05 0.03 13.46
CA HIS A 322 4.95 0.05 12.51
C HIS A 322 5.48 0.26 11.08
N TYR A 323 4.69 -0.18 10.10
CA TYR A 323 4.96 0.04 8.69
C TYR A 323 4.29 1.32 8.21
N HIS A 324 4.89 1.96 7.21
CA HIS A 324 4.19 2.85 6.32
C HIS A 324 3.94 2.12 5.00
N ALA A 325 2.73 2.22 4.46
CA ALA A 325 2.46 1.74 3.12
C ALA A 325 3.39 2.43 2.11
N ASN A 326 3.80 1.73 1.06
CA ASN A 326 4.48 2.42 -0.04
C ASN A 326 3.49 3.37 -0.75
N PRO A 327 3.99 4.40 -1.46
CA PRO A 327 3.19 5.18 -2.37
C PRO A 327 2.40 4.28 -3.33
N ALA A 328 1.15 4.64 -3.62
CA ALA A 328 0.22 3.77 -4.35
C ALA A 328 0.69 3.48 -5.78
N GLU A 329 1.42 4.40 -6.40
CA GLU A 329 2.06 4.21 -7.71
C GLU A 329 3.00 3.01 -7.76
N GLU A 330 3.61 2.61 -6.64
CA GLU A 330 4.49 1.44 -6.56
C GLU A 330 3.73 0.10 -6.61
N ASN A 331 2.38 0.14 -6.56
CA ASN A 331 1.52 -1.04 -6.62
C ASN A 331 1.90 -2.10 -5.56
N GLN A 332 2.30 -1.67 -4.36
CA GLN A 332 2.64 -2.60 -3.29
C GLN A 332 2.44 -1.94 -1.94
N VAL A 333 1.38 -2.30 -1.20
CA VAL A 333 1.15 -1.70 0.13
C VAL A 333 2.28 -2.05 1.10
N ILE A 334 2.67 -3.33 1.20
CA ILE A 334 3.71 -3.80 2.15
C ILE A 334 4.81 -4.54 1.39
N THR A 335 6.05 -4.10 1.59
CA THR A 335 7.25 -4.65 0.90
C THR A 335 7.65 -6.02 1.43
N CYS A 336 7.74 -6.14 2.75
CA CYS A 336 8.12 -7.36 3.45
C CYS A 336 7.57 -7.39 4.87
N MET A 337 7.62 -8.55 5.52
CA MET A 337 7.26 -8.74 6.91
C MET A 337 8.53 -8.76 7.77
N ILE A 338 8.70 -7.78 8.65
CA ILE A 338 9.74 -7.74 9.68
C ILE A 338 9.46 -8.75 10.79
N GLY A 339 8.19 -9.12 10.99
CA GLY A 339 7.74 -10.00 12.06
C GLY A 339 7.45 -11.43 11.61
N GLN A 340 7.27 -12.30 12.59
CA GLN A 340 6.81 -13.66 12.40
C GLN A 340 5.29 -13.67 12.16
N THR A 341 4.85 -14.34 11.12
CA THR A 341 3.43 -14.53 10.83
C THR A 341 2.92 -15.84 11.45
N ALA A 342 1.62 -15.92 11.70
CA ALA A 342 1.01 -17.19 12.07
C ALA A 342 1.07 -18.16 10.88
N GLU A 343 1.49 -19.40 11.11
CA GLU A 343 1.33 -20.44 10.11
C GLU A 343 -0.16 -20.67 9.88
N ALA A 344 -0.65 -20.47 8.66
CA ALA A 344 -2.00 -20.87 8.32
C ALA A 344 -2.12 -22.38 8.55
N GLU A 345 -2.99 -22.81 9.48
CA GLU A 345 -3.37 -24.22 9.50
C GLU A 345 -3.93 -24.54 8.12
N VAL A 346 -3.27 -25.44 7.39
CA VAL A 346 -3.76 -25.97 6.13
C VAL A 346 -5.04 -26.75 6.39
N ALA A 347 -6.16 -26.02 6.49
CA ALA A 347 -7.49 -26.59 6.40
C ALA A 347 -7.59 -27.24 5.02
N ALA A 348 -7.50 -28.58 5.00
CA ALA A 348 -7.64 -29.38 3.80
C ALA A 348 -9.01 -29.10 3.15
N GLY A 349 -9.06 -28.21 2.16
CA GLY A 349 -10.33 -27.89 1.48
C GLY A 349 -10.34 -26.77 0.44
N GLY A 350 -9.41 -25.81 0.44
CA GLY A 350 -9.35 -24.77 -0.59
C GLY A 350 -8.58 -25.21 -1.84
N PRO A 351 -9.07 -24.96 -3.08
CA PRO A 351 -8.21 -25.09 -4.26
C PRO A 351 -7.00 -24.16 -4.10
N PRO A 352 -5.80 -24.57 -4.52
CA PRO A 352 -4.66 -23.66 -4.54
C PRO A 352 -5.01 -22.47 -5.43
N GLY A 353 -4.97 -21.27 -4.88
CA GLY A 353 -4.92 -20.04 -5.66
C GLY A 353 -3.81 -20.19 -6.70
N GLY A 354 -4.14 -19.92 -7.96
CA GLY A 354 -3.29 -20.13 -9.11
C GLY A 354 -2.14 -19.13 -9.16
N GLY A 355 -1.24 -19.16 -8.18
CA GLY A 355 0.08 -18.58 -8.30
C GLY A 355 0.87 -19.39 -9.32
N ALA A 356 1.12 -18.81 -10.49
CA ALA A 356 1.99 -19.41 -11.48
C ALA A 356 3.40 -19.57 -10.90
N PRO A 357 4.04 -20.75 -11.00
CA PRO A 357 5.44 -20.89 -10.66
C PRO A 357 6.29 -20.09 -11.65
N ALA A 358 7.28 -19.36 -11.15
CA ALA A 358 8.31 -18.71 -11.94
C ALA A 358 9.04 -19.74 -12.82
N GLY A 359 8.64 -19.83 -14.09
CA GLY A 359 9.22 -20.72 -15.09
C GLY A 359 9.55 -19.94 -16.35
N GLY A 360 10.81 -19.53 -16.50
CA GLY A 360 11.30 -18.88 -17.71
C GLY A 360 11.11 -19.73 -18.97
N PRO A 361 11.10 -19.11 -20.17
CA PRO A 361 10.74 -19.78 -21.41
C PRO A 361 11.74 -20.91 -21.75
N PRO A 362 11.26 -22.10 -22.16
CA PRO A 362 12.15 -23.14 -22.63
C PRO A 362 12.78 -22.72 -23.97
N ALA A 363 14.11 -22.74 -24.01
CA ALA A 363 14.89 -22.49 -25.20
C ALA A 363 14.61 -23.50 -26.32
N GLY A 364 14.29 -22.98 -27.51
CA GLY A 364 14.73 -23.53 -28.80
C GLY A 364 14.11 -24.84 -29.27
N GLY A 365 13.04 -24.73 -30.07
CA GLY A 365 12.62 -25.77 -31.01
C GLY A 365 12.38 -25.15 -32.39
N ALA A 366 13.22 -25.48 -33.37
CA ALA A 366 13.09 -25.02 -34.76
C ALA A 366 11.79 -25.52 -35.41
N PRO A 367 11.16 -24.76 -36.34
CA PRO A 367 9.96 -25.20 -37.02
C PRO A 367 10.28 -26.30 -38.04
N PRO A 368 9.40 -27.33 -38.20
CA PRO A 368 9.61 -28.34 -39.22
C PRO A 368 9.35 -27.77 -40.62
N GLU A 369 10.33 -27.99 -41.51
CA GLU A 369 10.18 -27.79 -42.94
C GLU A 369 9.05 -28.66 -43.52
N GLY A 370 8.16 -28.03 -44.29
CA GLY A 370 7.55 -28.68 -45.44
C GLY A 370 6.11 -29.17 -45.27
N ALA A 371 5.17 -28.38 -45.77
CA ALA A 371 4.02 -28.91 -46.48
C ALA A 371 3.63 -27.94 -47.61
N ALA A 372 4.23 -28.16 -48.78
CA ALA A 372 3.69 -27.67 -50.03
C ALA A 372 2.52 -28.56 -50.44
N ARG A 373 1.30 -27.99 -50.52
CA ARG A 373 0.40 -28.00 -51.69
C ARG A 373 -0.95 -27.40 -51.37
#